data_AF-A0A0D3JJX0-F1
#
_entry.id   AF-A0A0D3JJX0-F1
#
_cell.length_a   1.000
_cell.length_b   1.000
_cell.length_c   1.000
_cell.angle_alpha   90.00
_cell.angle_beta   90.00
_cell.angle_gamma   90.00
#
_symmetry.space_group_name_H-M   'P 1'
#
loop_
_entity.id
_entity.type
_entity.pdbx_description
1 polymer ?
#
loop_
_entity_poly.entity_id
_entity_poly.type
_entity_poly.pdbx_seq_one_letter_code
_entity_poly.pdbx_strand_id
1 'polypeptide(L)'
;MHEDRHGRLGLGCHDGVVDLLVPGSPAADVLQLGDRVLRWNGVEMHDAKTGSWKLLRDVIRPSDSHSVVVERRLVPGLRAAERDARGGGELRAPASPPFAALLEDIHASGGFVGPIVDSVSSDGLRGLSVSRAVEAGAPLLALPPGSYLSAASDESADESELPLDPPLKLFERLILRTLRARASGALPSYMATLPQSVDLLRDWSDDELAQLQSASLHAAALSQRQHLGNTCRRLLPLLAASERSPASDAERLEVLAWAESIVRSRALSIADLATSSPERMLLLLAFDLCNHRSRVPAKRQATCSNQ
;
A
#
# COMPACT_ATOMS: atom_id res chain seq x y z
N MET A 1 21.49 13.39 -28.51
CA MET A 1 21.02 14.78 -28.27
C MET A 1 20.08 15.23 -29.38
N HIS A 2 18.75 15.27 -29.27
CA HIS A 2 17.74 14.96 -28.23
C HIS A 2 17.41 13.44 -28.18
N GLU A 3 17.54 12.62 -27.12
CA GLU A 3 17.74 12.74 -25.67
C GLU A 3 16.58 13.32 -24.86
N ASP A 4 15.76 12.45 -24.26
CA ASP A 4 15.71 12.47 -22.80
C ASP A 4 17.07 11.89 -22.35
N ARG A 5 17.85 12.67 -21.59
CA ARG A 5 19.33 12.67 -21.68
C ARG A 5 20.05 11.35 -21.40
N HIS A 6 19.37 10.26 -21.03
CA HIS A 6 20.04 9.03 -20.61
C HIS A 6 19.55 7.70 -21.18
N GLY A 7 18.58 7.62 -22.13
CA GLY A 7 18.28 6.37 -22.84
C GLY A 7 18.12 5.14 -21.92
N ARG A 8 17.51 5.33 -20.74
CA ARG A 8 17.42 4.27 -19.74
C ARG A 8 16.14 3.48 -19.98
N LEU A 9 16.27 2.16 -20.05
CA LEU A 9 15.17 1.20 -20.18
C LEU A 9 14.14 1.26 -19.04
N GLY A 10 14.37 2.05 -17.99
CA GLY A 10 13.47 2.13 -16.84
C GLY A 10 13.45 0.85 -16.01
N LEU A 11 14.58 0.16 -15.92
CA LEU A 11 14.70 -1.16 -15.31
C LEU A 11 15.87 -1.20 -14.31
N GLY A 12 15.60 -1.69 -13.10
CA GLY A 12 16.62 -2.14 -12.15
C GLY A 12 16.54 -3.66 -11.99
N CYS A 13 17.72 -4.29 -11.88
CA CYS A 13 17.82 -5.69 -11.49
C CYS A 13 18.90 -5.86 -10.41
N HIS A 14 18.57 -6.62 -9.37
CA HIS A 14 19.50 -7.11 -8.35
C HIS A 14 19.56 -8.64 -8.40
N ASP A 15 20.76 -9.21 -8.56
CA ASP A 15 20.97 -10.66 -8.75
C ASP A 15 20.09 -11.27 -9.86
N GLY A 16 19.98 -10.52 -10.96
CA GLY A 16 19.16 -10.86 -12.12
C GLY A 16 17.66 -10.75 -11.89
N VAL A 17 17.18 -10.35 -10.72
CA VAL A 17 15.77 -10.17 -10.40
C VAL A 17 15.36 -8.73 -10.61
N VAL A 18 14.29 -8.50 -11.36
CA VAL A 18 13.69 -7.19 -11.57
C VAL A 18 13.13 -6.67 -10.25
N ASP A 19 13.76 -5.63 -9.71
CA ASP A 19 13.38 -5.02 -8.43
C ASP A 19 12.91 -3.57 -8.58
N LEU A 20 13.10 -2.98 -9.77
CA LEU A 20 12.61 -1.65 -10.13
C LEU A 20 12.11 -1.62 -11.57
N LEU A 21 10.91 -1.05 -11.76
CA LEU A 21 10.36 -0.68 -13.06
C LEU A 21 9.91 0.78 -13.00
N VAL A 22 10.36 1.59 -13.96
CA VAL A 22 9.93 2.98 -14.09
C VAL A 22 8.60 3.00 -14.84
N PRO A 23 7.52 3.55 -14.25
CA PRO A 23 6.23 3.65 -14.93
C PRO A 23 6.33 4.35 -16.29
N GLY A 24 5.66 3.80 -17.30
CA GLY A 24 5.68 4.33 -18.67
C GLY A 24 6.95 4.04 -19.46
N SER A 25 7.92 3.30 -18.89
CA SER A 25 9.07 2.82 -19.66
C SER A 25 8.71 1.58 -20.49
N PRO A 26 9.37 1.35 -21.64
CA PRO A 26 9.15 0.15 -22.45
C PRO A 26 9.35 -1.16 -21.67
N ALA A 27 10.22 -1.17 -20.65
CA ALA A 27 10.42 -2.37 -19.82
C ALA A 27 9.20 -2.68 -18.94
N ALA A 28 8.49 -1.66 -18.44
CA ALA A 28 7.31 -1.83 -17.59
C ALA A 28 6.12 -2.47 -18.35
N ASP A 29 6.11 -2.40 -19.68
CA ASP A 29 5.06 -3.00 -20.52
C ASP A 29 5.23 -4.53 -20.69
N VAL A 30 6.44 -5.05 -20.47
CA VAL A 30 6.79 -6.47 -20.74
C VAL A 30 7.30 -7.24 -19.53
N LEU A 31 7.91 -6.55 -18.55
CA LEU A 31 8.50 -7.16 -17.36
C LEU A 31 7.65 -6.90 -16.11
N GLN A 32 7.78 -7.79 -15.13
CA GLN A 32 7.14 -7.67 -13.82
C GLN A 32 8.20 -7.63 -12.71
N LEU A 33 7.89 -6.94 -11.61
CA LEU A 33 8.70 -7.04 -10.40
C LEU A 33 8.78 -8.52 -9.97
N GLY A 34 9.99 -9.00 -9.69
CA GLY A 34 10.28 -10.39 -9.37
C GLY A 34 10.60 -11.29 -10.58
N ASP A 35 10.44 -10.82 -11.82
CA ASP A 35 10.95 -11.54 -12.99
C ASP A 35 12.46 -11.72 -12.86
N ARG A 36 12.97 -12.93 -13.12
CA ARG A 36 14.42 -13.18 -13.15
C ARG A 36 14.90 -13.17 -14.60
N VAL A 37 15.69 -12.17 -14.97
CA VAL A 37 16.28 -12.02 -16.30
C VAL A 37 17.38 -13.06 -16.49
N LEU A 38 17.13 -14.07 -17.31
CA LEU A 38 18.11 -15.10 -17.64
C LEU A 38 19.05 -14.65 -18.76
N ARG A 39 18.48 -14.05 -19.82
CA ARG A 39 19.25 -13.57 -20.98
C ARG A 39 18.80 -12.17 -21.40
N TRP A 40 19.77 -11.36 -21.80
CA TRP A 40 19.55 -10.05 -22.41
C TRP A 40 20.29 -9.96 -23.74
N ASN A 41 19.57 -9.77 -24.85
CA ASN A 41 20.11 -9.78 -26.20
C ASN A 41 20.98 -11.03 -26.50
N GLY A 42 20.52 -12.20 -26.02
CA GLY A 42 21.24 -13.47 -26.14
C GLY A 42 22.42 -13.66 -25.17
N VAL A 43 22.76 -12.66 -24.35
CA VAL A 43 23.82 -12.77 -23.35
C VAL A 43 23.25 -13.33 -22.04
N GLU A 44 23.83 -14.43 -21.55
CA GLU A 44 23.54 -14.98 -20.22
C GLU A 44 23.90 -13.98 -19.14
N MET A 45 22.92 -13.68 -18.28
CA MET A 45 23.06 -12.76 -17.15
C MET A 45 23.75 -13.41 -15.95
N HIS A 46 23.68 -14.73 -15.82
CA HIS A 46 24.38 -15.50 -14.78
C HIS A 46 25.59 -16.20 -15.38
N ASP A 47 26.78 -15.93 -14.84
CA ASP A 47 27.98 -16.67 -15.22
C ASP A 47 28.08 -17.95 -14.39
N ALA A 48 27.83 -19.09 -15.05
CA ALA A 48 27.85 -20.40 -14.39
C ALA A 48 29.22 -20.81 -13.83
N LYS A 49 30.32 -20.21 -14.30
CA LYS A 49 31.67 -20.55 -13.83
C LYS A 49 32.01 -19.83 -12.53
N THR A 50 31.61 -18.56 -12.42
CA THR A 50 31.91 -17.72 -11.26
C THR A 50 30.76 -17.67 -10.26
N GLY A 51 29.55 -18.06 -10.67
CA GLY A 51 28.33 -17.93 -9.88
C GLY A 51 27.84 -16.48 -9.73
N SER A 52 28.44 -15.53 -10.48
CA SER A 52 28.12 -14.11 -10.37
C SER A 52 27.09 -13.67 -11.41
N TRP A 53 26.22 -12.74 -11.02
CA TRP A 53 25.32 -12.05 -11.94
C TRP A 53 26.02 -10.85 -12.59
N LYS A 54 25.82 -10.70 -13.89
CA LYS A 54 26.25 -9.51 -14.63
C LYS A 54 25.31 -8.35 -14.34
N LEU A 55 25.86 -7.15 -14.23
CA LEU A 55 25.05 -5.96 -14.11
C LEU A 55 24.45 -5.63 -15.48
N LEU A 56 23.21 -5.13 -15.49
CA LEU A 56 22.54 -4.71 -16.72
C LEU A 56 23.37 -3.71 -17.53
N ARG A 57 24.04 -2.77 -16.85
CA ARG A 57 24.92 -1.78 -17.51
C ARG A 57 26.09 -2.41 -18.28
N ASP A 58 26.50 -3.63 -17.94
CA ASP A 58 27.61 -4.33 -18.59
C ASP A 58 27.14 -5.15 -19.80
N VAL A 59 25.82 -5.37 -19.93
CA VAL A 59 25.21 -6.24 -20.94
C VAL A 59 24.38 -5.45 -21.95
N ILE A 60 23.73 -4.37 -21.50
CA ILE A 60 22.93 -3.50 -22.36
C ILE A 60 23.88 -2.67 -23.24
N ARG A 61 23.70 -2.82 -24.55
CA ARG A 61 24.29 -1.92 -25.55
C ARG A 61 23.19 -1.02 -26.12
N PRO A 62 23.49 0.22 -26.52
CA PRO A 62 22.52 1.06 -27.22
C PRO A 62 21.96 0.33 -28.44
N SER A 63 20.64 0.12 -28.48
CA SER A 63 19.94 -0.54 -29.57
C SER A 63 18.48 -0.10 -29.60
N ASP A 64 17.88 -0.09 -30.80
CA ASP A 64 16.47 0.28 -30.98
C ASP A 64 15.51 -0.84 -30.52
N SER A 65 16.02 -2.05 -30.28
CA SER A 65 15.24 -3.16 -29.75
C SER A 65 16.07 -4.07 -28.84
N HIS A 66 15.41 -4.64 -27.83
CA HIS A 66 16.01 -5.61 -26.92
C HIS A 66 15.18 -6.89 -26.87
N SER A 67 15.85 -8.04 -26.87
CA SER A 67 15.24 -9.33 -26.58
C SER A 67 15.62 -9.75 -25.17
N VAL A 68 14.63 -10.12 -24.37
CA VAL A 68 14.82 -10.56 -22.99
C VAL A 68 14.17 -11.91 -22.81
N VAL A 69 14.89 -12.82 -22.16
CA VAL A 69 14.35 -14.08 -21.67
C VAL A 69 14.30 -13.99 -20.16
N VAL A 70 13.09 -14.02 -19.61
CA VAL A 70 12.89 -14.05 -18.16
C VAL A 70 12.38 -15.41 -17.72
N GLU A 71 12.89 -15.86 -16.58
CA GLU A 71 12.21 -16.81 -15.72
C GLU A 71 11.24 -16.00 -14.86
N ARG A 72 9.96 -16.03 -15.23
CA ARG A 72 8.91 -15.52 -14.35
C ARG A 72 8.75 -16.52 -13.21
N ARG A 73 9.37 -16.23 -12.07
CA ARG A 73 9.01 -16.89 -10.81
C ARG A 73 7.60 -16.45 -10.47
N LEU A 74 6.63 -17.21 -10.95
CA LEU A 74 5.37 -17.31 -10.24
C LEU A 74 5.77 -17.71 -8.85
N VAL A 75 5.51 -16.85 -7.86
CA VAL A 75 5.75 -17.19 -6.46
C VAL A 75 5.23 -18.62 -6.31
N PRO A 76 6.08 -19.63 -6.00
CA PRO A 76 5.68 -21.03 -6.13
C PRO A 76 4.43 -21.37 -5.32
N GLY A 77 4.12 -20.54 -4.31
CA GLY A 77 2.87 -20.55 -3.54
C GLY A 77 1.67 -19.83 -4.20
N LEU A 78 1.81 -18.88 -5.12
CA LEU A 78 0.68 -18.20 -5.76
C LEU A 78 -0.14 -19.15 -6.62
N ARG A 79 0.50 -19.91 -7.53
CA ARG A 79 -0.23 -20.86 -8.40
C ARG A 79 -0.83 -22.03 -7.61
N ALA A 80 -0.14 -22.48 -6.57
CA ALA A 80 -0.67 -23.48 -5.66
C ALA A 80 -1.88 -22.91 -4.89
N ALA A 81 -1.74 -21.73 -4.30
CA ALA A 81 -2.82 -21.05 -3.58
C ALA A 81 -4.00 -20.68 -4.48
N GLU A 82 -3.78 -20.28 -5.75
CA GLU A 82 -4.81 -20.02 -6.76
C GLU A 82 -5.56 -21.29 -7.16
N ARG A 83 -4.86 -22.41 -7.36
CA ARG A 83 -5.49 -23.71 -7.65
C ARG A 83 -6.29 -24.19 -6.46
N ASP A 84 -5.71 -24.07 -5.27
CA ASP A 84 -6.39 -24.42 -4.03
C ASP A 84 -7.62 -23.53 -3.87
N ALA A 85 -7.54 -22.22 -4.14
CA ALA A 85 -8.63 -21.26 -3.89
C ALA A 85 -9.88 -21.58 -4.71
N ARG A 86 -9.72 -22.27 -5.84
CA ARG A 86 -10.83 -22.69 -6.70
C ARG A 86 -11.46 -24.04 -6.30
N GLY A 87 -10.87 -24.79 -5.37
CA GLY A 87 -11.24 -26.19 -5.09
C GLY A 87 -11.92 -26.49 -3.74
N GLY A 88 -12.20 -25.49 -2.89
CA GLY A 88 -12.72 -25.70 -1.53
C GLY A 88 -14.23 -25.47 -1.39
N GLY A 89 -14.99 -26.51 -1.06
CA GLY A 89 -16.44 -26.44 -0.77
C GLY A 89 -16.78 -26.00 0.66
N GLU A 90 -17.81 -25.14 0.71
CA GLU A 90 -18.80 -24.80 1.75
C GLU A 90 -18.42 -24.75 3.24
N LEU A 91 -18.35 -23.52 3.77
CA LEU A 91 -19.39 -22.87 4.59
C LEU A 91 -18.80 -21.59 5.18
N ARG A 92 -19.13 -20.42 4.60
CA ARG A 92 -18.91 -19.12 5.27
C ARG A 92 -19.64 -18.00 4.54
N ALA A 93 -19.96 -16.96 5.32
CA ALA A 93 -20.64 -15.78 4.84
C ALA A 93 -19.92 -15.19 3.63
N PRO A 94 -20.67 -14.76 2.59
CA PRO A 94 -20.07 -14.08 1.46
C PRO A 94 -19.37 -12.81 1.94
N ALA A 95 -18.31 -12.40 1.22
CA ALA A 95 -17.73 -11.08 1.38
C ALA A 95 -18.83 -10.01 1.25
N SER A 96 -18.68 -8.89 1.97
CA SER A 96 -19.58 -7.75 1.77
C SER A 96 -19.48 -7.27 0.30
N PRO A 97 -20.56 -6.70 -0.27
CA PRO A 97 -20.52 -6.24 -1.66
C PRO A 97 -19.38 -5.27 -1.98
N PRO A 98 -19.06 -4.26 -1.13
CA PRO A 98 -17.91 -3.39 -1.37
C PRO A 98 -16.57 -4.13 -1.37
N PHE A 99 -16.41 -5.12 -0.48
CA PHE A 99 -15.18 -5.90 -0.42
C PHE A 99 -15.06 -6.84 -1.60
N ALA A 100 -16.14 -7.49 -2.03
CA ALA A 100 -16.15 -8.33 -3.24
C ALA A 100 -15.73 -7.54 -4.48
N ALA A 101 -16.27 -6.33 -4.69
CA ALA A 101 -15.87 -5.45 -5.78
C ALA A 101 -14.39 -5.06 -5.69
N LEU A 102 -13.86 -4.81 -4.49
CA LEU A 102 -12.44 -4.57 -4.28
C LEU A 102 -11.57 -5.78 -4.68
N LEU A 103 -12.00 -7.00 -4.35
CA LEU A 103 -11.26 -8.20 -4.74
C LEU A 103 -11.24 -8.39 -6.26
N GLU A 104 -12.36 -8.09 -6.93
CA GLU A 104 -12.45 -8.10 -8.39
C GLU A 104 -11.50 -7.09 -9.03
N ASP A 105 -11.43 -5.85 -8.52
CA ASP A 105 -10.51 -4.82 -9.00
C ASP A 105 -9.04 -5.22 -8.83
N ILE A 106 -8.70 -5.84 -7.70
CA ILE A 106 -7.34 -6.34 -7.44
C ILE A 106 -6.99 -7.43 -8.45
N HIS A 107 -7.88 -8.40 -8.68
CA HIS A 107 -7.66 -9.45 -9.68
C HIS A 107 -7.57 -8.90 -11.09
N ALA A 108 -8.43 -7.96 -11.47
CA ALA A 108 -8.43 -7.31 -12.79
C ALA A 108 -7.12 -6.57 -13.05
N SER A 109 -6.48 -6.04 -12.00
CA SER A 109 -5.19 -5.36 -12.07
C SER A 109 -3.98 -6.33 -12.11
N GLY A 110 -4.22 -7.65 -12.06
CA GLY A 110 -3.15 -8.66 -12.00
C GLY A 110 -2.64 -8.95 -10.59
N GLY A 111 -3.36 -8.52 -9.56
CA GLY A 111 -3.09 -8.87 -8.18
C GLY A 111 -3.59 -10.27 -7.81
N PHE A 112 -3.20 -10.69 -6.61
CA PHE A 112 -3.63 -11.96 -6.03
C PHE A 112 -4.31 -11.69 -4.69
N VAL A 113 -5.46 -12.32 -4.50
CA VAL A 113 -6.17 -12.36 -3.22
C VAL A 113 -6.32 -13.83 -2.83
N GLY A 114 -5.80 -14.16 -1.66
CA GLY A 114 -5.96 -15.47 -1.05
C GLY A 114 -7.41 -15.71 -0.59
N PRO A 115 -7.66 -16.75 0.21
CA PRO A 115 -9.00 -17.04 0.71
C PRO A 115 -9.36 -16.13 1.88
N ILE A 116 -9.41 -14.81 1.64
CA ILE A 116 -9.78 -13.81 2.64
C ILE A 116 -11.15 -13.21 2.32
N VAL A 117 -11.92 -12.95 3.37
CA VAL A 117 -13.20 -12.23 3.31
C VAL A 117 -13.20 -11.17 4.40
N ASP A 118 -13.90 -10.07 4.20
CA ASP A 118 -14.20 -9.18 5.30
C ASP A 118 -15.32 -9.77 6.16
N SER A 119 -15.23 -9.49 7.45
CA SER A 119 -16.16 -9.99 8.46
C SER A 119 -16.26 -8.97 9.58
N VAL A 120 -17.35 -9.04 10.34
CA VAL A 120 -17.53 -8.26 11.57
C VAL A 120 -17.43 -9.25 12.73
N SER A 121 -16.51 -9.04 13.66
CA SER A 121 -16.40 -9.87 14.85
C SER A 121 -17.54 -9.58 15.83
N SER A 122 -17.67 -10.44 16.85
CA SER A 122 -18.72 -10.34 17.87
C SER A 122 -18.70 -9.04 18.67
N ASP A 123 -17.57 -8.33 18.69
CA ASP A 123 -17.37 -7.01 19.30
C ASP A 123 -17.69 -5.85 18.33
N GLY A 124 -18.19 -6.15 17.12
CA GLY A 124 -18.53 -5.14 16.10
C GLY A 124 -17.34 -4.67 15.28
N LEU A 125 -16.12 -5.18 15.50
CA LEU A 125 -14.96 -4.78 14.72
C LEU A 125 -14.97 -5.44 13.34
N ARG A 126 -14.93 -4.61 12.28
CA ARG A 126 -14.69 -5.11 10.93
C ARG A 126 -13.24 -5.52 10.77
N GLY A 127 -12.99 -6.61 10.07
CA GLY A 127 -11.64 -7.01 9.67
C GLY A 127 -11.61 -8.22 8.74
N LEU A 128 -10.41 -8.66 8.39
CA LEU A 128 -10.22 -9.83 7.55
C LEU A 128 -10.32 -11.14 8.33
N SER A 129 -10.96 -12.13 7.71
CA SER A 129 -10.93 -13.53 8.14
C SER A 129 -10.60 -14.42 6.93
N VAL A 130 -10.09 -15.61 7.19
CA VAL A 130 -9.87 -16.60 6.13
C VAL A 130 -11.13 -17.42 5.89
N SER A 131 -11.51 -17.63 4.63
CA SER A 131 -12.65 -18.49 4.26
C SER A 131 -12.33 -19.98 4.36
N ARG A 132 -11.05 -20.34 4.48
CA ARG A 132 -10.55 -21.71 4.70
C ARG A 132 -9.21 -21.71 5.45
N ALA A 133 -8.73 -22.88 5.85
CA ALA A 133 -7.41 -23.00 6.47
C ALA A 133 -6.30 -22.47 5.56
N VAL A 134 -5.36 -21.71 6.14
CA VAL A 134 -4.19 -21.17 5.44
C VAL A 134 -2.95 -21.48 6.28
N GLU A 135 -1.95 -22.08 5.65
CA GLU A 135 -0.67 -22.37 6.28
C GLU A 135 0.13 -21.11 6.59
N ALA A 136 0.92 -21.15 7.66
CA ALA A 136 1.81 -20.06 8.00
C ALA A 136 2.82 -19.80 6.87
N GLY A 137 2.94 -18.53 6.45
CA GLY A 137 3.81 -18.13 5.35
C GLY A 137 3.19 -18.25 3.96
N ALA A 138 1.98 -18.81 3.83
CA ALA A 138 1.24 -18.75 2.58
C ALA A 138 0.83 -17.30 2.26
N PRO A 139 0.97 -16.86 0.99
CA PRO A 139 0.57 -15.51 0.61
C PRO A 139 -0.95 -15.35 0.74
N LEU A 140 -1.39 -14.21 1.30
CA LEU A 140 -2.81 -13.84 1.41
C LEU A 140 -3.19 -12.71 0.46
N LEU A 141 -2.23 -11.88 0.06
CA LEU A 141 -2.47 -10.72 -0.78
C LEU A 141 -1.18 -10.38 -1.54
N ALA A 142 -1.29 -10.08 -2.83
CA ALA A 142 -0.24 -9.43 -3.60
C ALA A 142 -0.88 -8.32 -4.44
N LEU A 143 -0.40 -7.10 -4.27
CA LEU A 143 -0.93 -5.91 -4.92
C LEU A 143 0.01 -5.47 -6.05
N PRO A 144 -0.46 -5.33 -7.30
CA PRO A 144 0.34 -4.81 -8.40
C PRO A 144 0.66 -3.32 -8.18
N PRO A 145 1.73 -2.79 -8.80
CA PRO A 145 2.00 -1.35 -8.78
C PRO A 145 0.77 -0.54 -9.22
N GLY A 146 0.44 0.53 -8.49
CA GLY A 146 -0.72 1.39 -8.78
C GLY A 146 -2.05 0.94 -8.17
N SER A 147 -2.12 -0.27 -7.60
CA SER A 147 -3.30 -0.74 -6.83
C SER A 147 -3.26 -0.33 -5.35
N TYR A 148 -2.63 0.80 -5.04
CA TYR A 148 -2.51 1.37 -3.71
C TYR A 148 -2.23 2.87 -3.79
N LEU A 149 -2.57 3.59 -2.73
CA LEU A 149 -2.16 5.00 -2.60
C LEU A 149 -0.78 5.04 -1.94
N SER A 150 0.13 5.84 -2.49
CA SER A 150 1.49 5.99 -1.98
C SER A 150 1.88 7.45 -1.91
N ALA A 151 2.79 7.82 -1.02
CA ALA A 151 3.53 9.07 -1.07
C ALA A 151 5.01 8.77 -0.82
N ALA A 152 5.90 9.27 -1.67
CA ALA A 152 7.34 9.02 -1.58
C ALA A 152 8.14 10.32 -1.36
N SER A 153 9.33 10.20 -0.76
CA SER A 153 10.18 11.35 -0.41
C SER A 153 10.91 11.96 -1.60
N ASP A 154 11.24 11.13 -2.59
CA ASP A 154 11.90 11.50 -3.85
C ASP A 154 10.92 12.01 -4.91
N GLU A 155 9.61 11.95 -4.62
CA GLU A 155 8.57 12.40 -5.51
C GLU A 155 8.57 13.92 -5.66
N SER A 156 8.54 14.37 -6.91
CA SER A 156 8.41 15.79 -7.26
C SER A 156 7.13 16.36 -6.69
N ALA A 157 7.24 17.51 -6.03
CA ALA A 157 6.07 18.25 -5.55
C ALA A 157 5.19 18.67 -6.75
N ASP A 158 3.89 18.59 -6.56
CA ASP A 158 2.90 19.16 -7.48
C ASP A 158 3.10 20.68 -7.56
N GLU A 159 2.82 21.31 -8.70
CA GLU A 159 2.95 22.77 -8.85
C GLU A 159 2.15 23.54 -7.79
N SER A 160 1.01 22.98 -7.38
CA SER A 160 0.18 23.51 -6.29
C SER A 160 0.86 23.45 -4.92
N GLU A 161 1.82 22.54 -4.73
CA GLU A 161 2.57 22.36 -3.47
C GLU A 161 3.84 23.20 -3.39
N LEU A 162 4.40 23.62 -4.53
CA LEU A 162 5.66 24.39 -4.60
C LEU A 162 5.71 25.65 -3.71
N PRO A 163 4.61 26.41 -3.51
CA PRO A 163 4.64 27.60 -2.67
C PRO A 163 4.75 27.30 -1.16
N LEU A 164 4.65 26.04 -0.73
CA LEU A 164 4.65 25.69 0.69
C LEU A 164 6.06 25.61 1.29
N ASP A 165 6.29 26.41 2.33
CA ASP A 165 7.49 26.34 3.17
C ASP A 165 7.10 26.07 4.65
N PRO A 166 7.53 24.96 5.26
CA PRO A 166 8.32 23.87 4.66
C PRO A 166 7.50 23.03 3.67
N PRO A 167 8.14 22.21 2.81
CA PRO A 167 7.47 21.26 1.92
C PRO A 167 6.57 20.27 2.68
N LEU A 168 5.56 19.72 2.00
CA LEU A 168 4.65 18.73 2.60
C LEU A 168 5.39 17.48 3.05
N LYS A 169 5.02 16.99 4.24
CA LYS A 169 5.50 15.70 4.76
C LYS A 169 4.79 14.55 4.06
N LEU A 170 5.37 13.34 4.07
CA LEU A 170 4.76 12.14 3.47
C LEU A 170 3.33 11.88 3.94
N PHE A 171 3.09 12.07 5.25
CA PHE A 171 1.77 11.95 5.84
C PHE A 171 0.76 12.92 5.21
N GLU A 172 1.14 14.19 5.06
CA GLU A 172 0.30 15.24 4.46
C GLU A 172 0.04 14.97 2.98
N ARG A 173 1.06 14.53 2.24
CA ARG A 173 0.91 14.12 0.83
C ARG A 173 -0.05 12.94 0.67
N LEU A 174 0.02 11.94 1.55
CA LEU A 174 -0.87 10.79 1.49
C LEU A 174 -2.32 11.18 1.83
N ILE A 175 -2.54 12.15 2.71
CA ILE A 175 -3.88 12.74 2.97
C ILE A 175 -4.42 13.38 1.68
N LEU A 176 -3.64 14.25 1.03
CA LEU A 176 -4.07 14.88 -0.22
C LEU A 176 -4.38 13.86 -1.32
N ARG A 177 -3.59 12.79 -1.43
CA ARG A 177 -3.85 11.70 -2.39
C ARG A 177 -5.15 10.97 -2.10
N THR A 178 -5.42 10.70 -0.82
CA THR A 178 -6.68 10.07 -0.39
C THR A 178 -7.88 10.94 -0.76
N LEU A 179 -7.78 12.26 -0.51
CA LEU A 179 -8.81 13.24 -0.87
C LEU A 179 -9.01 13.33 -2.39
N ARG A 180 -7.93 13.44 -3.16
CA ARG A 180 -7.98 13.51 -4.62
C ARG A 180 -8.57 12.24 -5.22
N ALA A 181 -8.20 11.06 -4.72
CA ALA A 181 -8.76 9.80 -5.18
C ALA A 181 -10.26 9.70 -4.89
N ARG A 182 -10.70 10.13 -3.70
CA ARG A 182 -12.13 10.22 -3.38
C ARG A 182 -12.88 11.20 -4.29
N ALA A 183 -12.32 12.38 -4.54
CA ALA A 183 -12.94 13.41 -5.35
C ALA A 183 -13.00 13.06 -6.85
N SER A 184 -11.99 12.36 -7.38
CA SER A 184 -11.95 11.93 -8.78
C SER A 184 -12.70 10.63 -9.05
N GLY A 185 -13.13 9.92 -7.99
CA GLY A 185 -13.70 8.58 -8.11
C GLY A 185 -12.65 7.50 -8.43
N ALA A 186 -11.37 7.77 -8.21
CA ALA A 186 -10.32 6.77 -8.36
C ALA A 186 -10.40 5.73 -7.24
N LEU A 187 -10.13 4.46 -7.58
CA LEU A 187 -10.23 3.31 -6.66
C LEU A 187 -11.60 3.24 -5.96
N PRO A 188 -12.73 3.28 -6.70
CA PRO A 188 -14.06 3.43 -6.12
C PRO A 188 -14.40 2.29 -5.16
N SER A 189 -14.05 1.05 -5.49
CA SER A 189 -14.27 -0.10 -4.63
C SER A 189 -13.47 -0.03 -3.33
N TYR A 190 -12.23 0.48 -3.38
CA TYR A 190 -11.45 0.70 -2.16
C TYR A 190 -12.09 1.77 -1.28
N MET A 191 -12.46 2.92 -1.86
CA MET A 191 -13.11 4.00 -1.13
C MET A 191 -14.42 3.55 -0.46
N ALA A 192 -15.17 2.67 -1.12
CA ALA A 192 -16.39 2.08 -0.56
C ALA A 192 -16.12 1.12 0.62
N THR A 193 -14.89 0.63 0.79
CA THR A 193 -14.50 -0.19 1.96
C THR A 193 -13.98 0.62 3.13
N LEU A 194 -13.65 1.90 2.95
CA LEU A 194 -13.17 2.73 4.06
C LEU A 194 -14.31 3.06 5.03
N PRO A 195 -14.03 3.10 6.35
CA PRO A 195 -15.05 3.49 7.31
C PRO A 195 -15.40 4.98 7.17
N GLN A 196 -16.65 5.32 7.49
CA GLN A 196 -17.11 6.70 7.46
C GLN A 196 -16.50 7.54 8.58
N SER A 197 -16.15 6.91 9.71
CA SER A 197 -15.46 7.51 10.85
C SER A 197 -14.43 6.53 11.43
N VAL A 198 -13.45 7.05 12.15
CA VAL A 198 -12.49 6.24 12.90
C VAL A 198 -12.47 6.77 14.32
N ASP A 199 -12.74 5.90 15.30
CA ASP A 199 -12.72 6.28 16.71
C ASP A 199 -11.28 6.45 17.18
N LEU A 200 -10.80 7.69 17.20
CA LEU A 200 -9.49 8.04 17.72
C LEU A 200 -9.64 8.67 19.11
N LEU A 201 -8.65 8.41 19.98
CA LEU A 201 -8.63 8.97 21.33
C LEU A 201 -8.71 10.49 21.35
N ARG A 202 -8.19 11.16 20.31
CA ARG A 202 -8.24 12.61 20.19
C ARG A 202 -9.66 13.17 20.02
N ASP A 203 -10.60 12.36 19.56
CA ASP A 203 -11.97 12.77 19.23
C ASP A 203 -12.92 12.58 20.43
N TRP A 204 -12.44 11.97 21.51
CA TRP A 204 -13.14 11.89 22.79
C TRP A 204 -13.41 13.29 23.33
N SER A 205 -14.51 13.49 24.03
CA SER A 205 -14.82 14.73 24.74
C SER A 205 -13.82 15.03 25.86
N ASP A 206 -13.79 16.28 26.34
CA ASP A 206 -12.91 16.65 27.45
C ASP A 206 -13.25 15.90 28.75
N ASP A 207 -14.53 15.58 28.96
CA ASP A 207 -15.01 14.78 30.10
C ASP A 207 -14.56 13.31 29.99
N GLU A 208 -14.56 12.72 28.79
CA GLU A 208 -14.03 11.37 28.55
C GLU A 208 -12.50 11.33 28.68
N LEU A 209 -11.81 12.36 28.18
CA LEU A 209 -10.37 12.48 28.34
C LEU A 209 -9.97 12.67 29.82
N ALA A 210 -10.76 13.40 30.61
CA ALA A 210 -10.53 13.59 32.04
C ALA A 210 -10.66 12.28 32.84
N GLN A 211 -11.36 11.28 32.32
CA GLN A 211 -11.45 9.94 32.92
C GLN A 211 -10.20 9.08 32.66
N LEU A 212 -9.31 9.49 31.76
CA LEU A 212 -8.05 8.78 31.54
C LEU A 212 -7.17 8.86 32.78
N GLN A 213 -6.87 7.70 33.36
CA GLN A 213 -5.94 7.60 34.49
C GLN A 213 -4.47 7.86 34.11
N SER A 214 -4.18 8.08 32.82
CA SER A 214 -2.83 8.28 32.30
C SER A 214 -2.65 9.68 31.71
N ALA A 215 -1.85 10.50 32.39
CA ALA A 215 -1.50 11.85 31.92
C ALA A 215 -0.79 11.85 30.56
N SER A 216 -0.01 10.80 30.26
CA SER A 216 0.66 10.69 28.96
C SER A 216 -0.30 10.42 27.81
N LEU A 217 -1.34 9.59 28.03
CA LEU A 217 -2.39 9.36 27.04
C LEU A 217 -3.23 10.62 26.81
N HIS A 218 -3.56 11.33 27.90
CA HIS A 218 -4.24 12.62 27.81
C HIS A 218 -3.43 13.63 27.00
N ALA A 219 -2.14 13.79 27.30
CA ALA A 219 -1.25 14.68 26.53
C ALA A 219 -1.12 14.26 25.06
N ALA A 220 -1.07 12.95 24.78
CA ALA A 220 -1.03 12.43 23.42
C ALA A 220 -2.32 12.77 22.64
N ALA A 221 -3.49 12.63 23.25
CA ALA A 221 -4.77 13.00 22.64
C ALA A 221 -4.82 14.50 22.28
N LEU A 222 -4.40 15.37 23.22
CA LEU A 222 -4.33 16.82 22.97
C LEU A 222 -3.32 17.17 21.86
N SER A 223 -2.16 16.51 21.85
CA SER A 223 -1.16 16.69 20.80
C SER A 223 -1.71 16.28 19.42
N GLN A 224 -2.51 15.21 19.35
CA GLN A 224 -3.17 14.79 18.12
C GLN A 224 -4.23 15.79 17.65
N ARG A 225 -5.02 16.38 18.55
CA ARG A 225 -5.96 17.47 18.21
C ARG A 225 -5.22 18.69 17.64
N GLN A 226 -4.14 19.10 18.29
CA GLN A 226 -3.33 20.23 17.81
C GLN A 226 -2.70 19.93 16.44
N HIS A 227 -2.20 18.70 16.26
CA HIS A 227 -1.65 18.25 14.99
C HIS A 227 -2.69 18.31 13.87
N LEU A 228 -3.90 17.78 14.10
CA LEU A 228 -5.00 17.88 13.15
C LEU A 228 -5.31 19.33 12.78
N GLY A 229 -5.43 20.23 13.77
CA GLY A 229 -5.67 21.65 13.51
C GLY A 229 -4.58 22.31 12.65
N ASN A 230 -3.31 21.94 12.85
CA ASN A 230 -2.20 22.41 12.04
C ASN A 230 -2.23 21.83 10.61
N THR A 231 -2.52 20.54 10.47
CA THR A 231 -2.68 19.88 9.18
C THR A 231 -3.84 20.48 8.38
N CYS A 232 -4.99 20.72 9.03
CA CYS A 232 -6.14 21.38 8.42
C CYS A 232 -5.79 22.77 7.90
N ARG A 233 -5.19 23.63 8.74
CA ARG A 233 -4.79 24.99 8.36
C ARG A 233 -3.84 25.00 7.16
N ARG A 234 -2.99 23.99 7.06
CA ARG A 234 -1.97 23.87 6.02
C ARG A 234 -2.49 23.31 4.70
N LEU A 235 -3.40 22.33 4.75
CA LEU A 235 -3.90 21.66 3.55
C LEU A 235 -5.19 22.27 2.99
N LEU A 236 -5.98 22.98 3.79
CA LEU A 236 -7.23 23.61 3.35
C LEU A 236 -7.05 24.54 2.13
N PRO A 237 -6.02 25.42 2.06
CA PRO A 237 -5.82 26.27 0.89
C PRO A 237 -5.56 25.49 -0.40
N LEU A 238 -4.88 24.34 -0.31
CA LEU A 238 -4.60 23.48 -1.45
C LEU A 238 -5.88 22.82 -1.99
N LEU A 239 -6.76 22.36 -1.08
CA LEU A 239 -8.05 21.78 -1.46
C LEU A 239 -8.93 22.83 -2.13
N ALA A 240 -9.05 24.02 -1.53
CA ALA A 240 -9.84 25.12 -2.07
C ALA A 240 -9.39 25.56 -3.47
N ALA A 241 -8.08 25.51 -3.75
CA ALA A 241 -7.54 25.82 -5.09
C ALA A 241 -7.81 24.71 -6.13
N SER A 242 -7.93 23.46 -5.69
CA SER A 242 -8.09 22.30 -6.57
C SER A 242 -9.54 21.95 -6.92
N GLU A 243 -10.49 22.31 -6.04
CA GLU A 243 -11.89 21.95 -6.21
C GLU A 243 -12.63 22.95 -7.11
N ARG A 244 -13.33 22.43 -8.11
CA ARG A 244 -14.30 23.21 -8.91
C ARG A 244 -15.64 23.41 -8.18
N SER A 245 -15.83 22.75 -7.02
CA SER A 245 -17.09 22.69 -6.29
C SER A 245 -17.16 23.78 -5.21
N PRO A 246 -18.33 24.41 -4.99
CA PRO A 246 -18.52 25.47 -3.99
C PRO A 246 -18.70 24.91 -2.55
N ALA A 247 -18.02 23.82 -2.19
CA ALA A 247 -18.08 23.28 -0.83
C ALA A 247 -17.70 24.37 0.19
N SER A 248 -18.41 24.40 1.30
CA SER A 248 -18.09 25.29 2.42
C SER A 248 -16.79 24.85 3.10
N ASP A 249 -16.12 25.78 3.78
CA ASP A 249 -14.91 25.45 4.53
C ASP A 249 -15.17 24.42 5.64
N ALA A 250 -16.39 24.41 6.21
CA ALA A 250 -16.80 23.41 7.19
C ALA A 250 -16.81 22.00 6.59
N GLU A 251 -17.41 21.82 5.41
CA GLU A 251 -17.43 20.53 4.70
C GLU A 251 -16.01 20.09 4.32
N ARG A 252 -15.16 21.01 3.86
CA ARG A 252 -13.76 20.70 3.53
C ARG A 252 -12.97 20.25 4.76
N LEU A 253 -13.17 20.91 5.89
CA LEU A 253 -12.52 20.54 7.16
C LEU A 253 -12.98 19.16 7.63
N GLU A 254 -14.26 18.83 7.50
CA GLU A 254 -14.80 17.51 7.84
C GLU A 254 -14.16 16.41 6.98
N VAL A 255 -14.12 16.60 5.65
CA VAL A 255 -13.54 15.60 4.73
C VAL A 255 -12.03 15.47 4.94
N LEU A 256 -11.32 16.57 5.24
CA LEU A 256 -9.90 16.54 5.58
C LEU A 256 -9.65 15.80 6.90
N ALA A 257 -10.46 16.05 7.93
CA ALA A 257 -10.37 15.33 9.20
C ALA A 257 -10.64 13.83 9.03
N TRP A 258 -11.60 13.46 8.19
CA TRP A 258 -11.83 12.06 7.79
C TRP A 258 -10.58 11.46 7.13
N ALA A 259 -10.03 12.10 6.10
CA ALA A 259 -8.87 11.56 5.37
C ALA A 259 -7.64 11.43 6.26
N GLU A 260 -7.41 12.40 7.14
CA GLU A 260 -6.34 12.32 8.14
C GLU A 260 -6.55 11.10 9.06
N SER A 261 -7.78 10.88 9.53
CA SER A 261 -8.11 9.76 10.43
C SER A 261 -7.89 8.40 9.75
N ILE A 262 -8.24 8.29 8.47
CA ILE A 262 -7.94 7.13 7.63
C ILE A 262 -6.42 6.92 7.54
N VAL A 263 -5.65 7.92 7.12
CA VAL A 263 -4.19 7.79 6.95
C VAL A 263 -3.53 7.46 8.29
N ARG A 264 -3.93 8.10 9.38
CA ARG A 264 -3.37 7.86 10.72
C ARG A 264 -3.57 6.43 11.20
N SER A 265 -4.75 5.86 10.95
CA SER A 265 -5.12 4.54 11.46
C SER A 265 -4.68 3.39 10.55
N ARG A 266 -4.48 3.65 9.25
CA ARG A 266 -4.32 2.61 8.23
C ARG A 266 -3.02 2.68 7.43
N ALA A 267 -2.36 3.84 7.39
CA ALA A 267 -1.17 3.96 6.55
C ALA A 267 0.02 3.21 7.14
N LEU A 268 0.78 2.57 6.25
CA LEU A 268 2.03 1.92 6.57
C LEU A 268 3.18 2.83 6.16
N SER A 269 4.16 2.97 7.03
CA SER A 269 5.41 3.62 6.69
C SER A 269 6.44 2.57 6.29
N ILE A 270 7.08 2.77 5.14
CA ILE A 270 8.26 2.03 4.72
C ILE A 270 9.44 2.94 4.98
N ALA A 271 10.32 2.49 5.87
CA ALA A 271 11.57 3.15 6.16
C ALA A 271 12.69 2.64 5.24
N ASP A 272 13.57 3.55 4.85
CA ASP A 272 14.85 3.18 4.27
C ASP A 272 15.68 2.44 5.34
N LEU A 273 16.15 1.25 5.00
CA LEU A 273 16.93 0.40 5.91
C LEU A 273 18.24 1.05 6.35
N ALA A 274 18.82 1.92 5.53
CA ALA A 274 20.08 2.59 5.84
C ALA A 274 19.89 3.75 6.83
N THR A 275 18.82 4.54 6.67
CA THR A 275 18.61 5.77 7.45
C THR A 275 17.56 5.64 8.55
N SER A 276 16.78 4.56 8.56
CA SER A 276 15.56 4.39 9.38
C SER A 276 14.53 5.52 9.21
N SER A 277 14.72 6.37 8.20
CA SER A 277 13.79 7.46 7.90
C SER A 277 12.68 6.96 6.98
N PRO A 278 11.44 7.45 7.14
CA PRO A 278 10.35 7.04 6.28
C PRO A 278 10.60 7.53 4.85
N GLU A 279 10.80 6.60 3.93
CA GLU A 279 10.98 6.89 2.49
C GLU A 279 9.62 6.93 1.78
N ARG A 280 8.67 6.11 2.25
CA ARG A 280 7.35 6.00 1.66
C ARG A 280 6.27 5.80 2.72
N MET A 281 5.07 6.31 2.44
CA MET A 281 3.85 5.95 3.16
C MET A 281 2.82 5.38 2.20
N LEU A 282 2.13 4.32 2.60
CA LEU A 282 1.22 3.55 1.76
C LEU A 282 -0.14 3.35 2.44
N LEU A 283 -1.23 3.41 1.67
CA LEU A 283 -2.50 2.77 2.00
C LEU A 283 -2.67 1.56 1.08
N LEU A 284 -2.57 0.37 1.66
CA LEU A 284 -2.66 -0.89 0.93
C LEU A 284 -4.10 -1.40 0.92
N LEU A 285 -4.65 -1.56 -0.29
CA LEU A 285 -6.01 -2.05 -0.52
C LEU A 285 -6.19 -3.42 0.14
N ALA A 286 -7.33 -3.61 0.82
CA ALA A 286 -7.70 -4.81 1.58
C ALA A 286 -6.81 -5.11 2.81
N PHE A 287 -5.50 -4.90 2.73
CA PHE A 287 -4.57 -5.17 3.85
C PHE A 287 -4.86 -4.28 5.07
N ASP A 288 -5.33 -3.05 4.84
CA ASP A 288 -5.72 -2.13 5.90
C ASP A 288 -6.95 -2.57 6.72
N LEU A 289 -7.62 -3.67 6.33
CA LEU A 289 -8.64 -4.36 7.12
C LEU A 289 -8.05 -5.43 8.06
N CYS A 290 -6.73 -5.63 8.05
CA CYS A 290 -6.07 -6.48 9.04
C CYS A 290 -6.12 -5.82 10.43
N ASN A 291 -6.78 -6.48 11.38
CA ASN A 291 -6.76 -6.04 12.77
C ASN A 291 -5.45 -6.45 13.46
N HIS A 292 -4.96 -5.58 14.35
CA HIS A 292 -3.82 -5.93 15.20
C HIS A 292 -4.19 -7.04 16.17
N ARG A 293 -3.31 -8.04 16.30
CA ARG A 293 -3.34 -9.00 17.39
C ARG A 293 -1.94 -9.17 17.95
N SER A 294 -1.81 -9.08 19.27
CA SER A 294 -0.56 -9.44 19.93
C SER A 294 -0.23 -10.89 19.63
N ARG A 295 1.03 -11.17 19.26
CA ARG A 295 1.48 -12.56 19.07
C ARG A 295 1.28 -13.31 20.39
N VAL A 296 0.47 -14.36 20.38
CA VAL A 296 0.45 -15.30 21.51
C VAL A 296 1.83 -15.96 21.53
N PRO A 297 2.59 -15.89 22.65
CA PRO A 297 3.86 -16.57 22.74
C PRO A 297 3.65 -18.07 22.48
N ALA A 298 4.44 -18.67 21.59
CA ALA A 298 4.32 -20.07 21.16
C ALA A 298 4.33 -21.11 22.30
N LYS A 299 4.65 -20.71 23.54
CA LYS A 299 4.77 -21.59 24.71
C LYS A 299 3.45 -22.10 25.31
N ARG A 300 2.27 -21.76 24.78
CA ARG A 300 0.97 -22.21 25.33
C ARG A 300 0.14 -23.16 24.45
N GLN A 301 0.57 -23.50 23.24
CA GLN A 301 -0.17 -24.45 22.39
C GLN A 301 0.16 -25.93 22.64
N ALA A 302 1.17 -26.24 23.46
CA ALA A 302 1.58 -27.63 23.72
C ALA A 302 0.79 -28.36 24.82
N THR A 303 -0.20 -27.73 25.48
CA THR A 303 -0.88 -28.34 26.64
C THR A 303 -2.39 -28.56 26.49
N CYS A 304 -3.01 -28.28 25.34
CA CYS A 304 -4.44 -28.54 25.14
C CYS A 304 -4.75 -29.73 24.20
N SER A 305 -3.77 -30.61 23.95
CA SER A 305 -3.96 -31.88 23.26
C SER A 305 -3.82 -33.04 24.26
N ASN A 306 -4.67 -33.07 25.29
CA ASN A 306 -4.95 -34.25 26.12
C ASN A 306 -6.08 -33.89 27.09
N GLN A 307 -7.32 -33.94 26.61
CA GLN A 307 -8.52 -34.29 27.37
C GLN A 307 -9.64 -34.65 26.38
#